data_AF-A0A7S1UQV5-F1
#
_entry.id   AF-A0A7S1UQV5-F1
#
_cell.length_a   1.000
_cell.length_b   1.000
_cell.length_c   1.000
_cell.angle_alpha   90.00
_cell.angle_beta   90.00
_cell.angle_gamma   90.00
#
_symmetry.space_group_name_H-M   'P 1'
#
loop_
_entity.id
_entity.type
_entity.pdbx_description
1 polymer ?
#
loop_
_entity_poly.entity_id
_entity_poly.type
_entity_poly.pdbx_seq_one_letter_code
_entity_poly.pdbx_strand_id
1 'polypeptide(L)'
;DREALGALSAALNEWGGSVLMISHNKEFYSSVCKEEWVVGDGKVVVQGVSVARTMKALAKKKNYDKELGEDEVLDKAGGNTNTSGDKYKDAKQNFWGQSLAKKEVRNYEKAKKKRDVKRMREILQIPIGKIMPGHEELGDGKSE
;
A
#
# COMPACT_ATOMS: atom_id res chain seq x y z
N ASP A 1 36.73 -29.31 -7.52
CA ASP A 1 36.31 -27.94 -7.11
C ASP A 1 35.02 -27.44 -7.73
N ARG A 2 34.86 -27.42 -9.07
CA ARG A 2 33.60 -26.95 -9.69
C ARG A 2 32.37 -27.80 -9.33
N GLU A 3 32.54 -29.13 -9.27
CA GLU A 3 31.49 -30.05 -8.79
C GLU A 3 31.12 -29.81 -7.32
N ALA A 4 32.12 -29.62 -6.46
CA ALA A 4 31.90 -29.39 -5.03
C ALA A 4 31.16 -28.06 -4.78
N LEU A 5 31.49 -27.00 -5.53
CA LEU A 5 30.76 -25.72 -5.47
C LEU A 5 29.33 -25.84 -6.02
N GLY A 6 29.13 -26.61 -7.08
CA GLY A 6 27.79 -26.90 -7.61
C GLY A 6 26.91 -27.63 -6.59
N ALA A 7 27.45 -28.68 -5.94
CA ALA A 7 26.76 -29.42 -4.89
C ALA A 7 26.44 -28.53 -3.67
N LEU A 8 27.37 -27.64 -3.29
CA LEU A 8 27.16 -26.68 -2.22
C LEU A 8 26.05 -25.67 -2.55
N SER A 9 26.04 -25.10 -3.76
CA SER A 9 24.97 -24.20 -4.20
C SER A 9 23.60 -24.87 -4.20
N ALA A 10 23.52 -26.13 -4.65
CA ALA A 10 22.27 -26.90 -4.62
C ALA A 10 21.78 -27.12 -3.18
N ALA A 11 22.67 -27.56 -2.29
CA ALA A 11 22.35 -27.78 -0.88
C ALA A 11 21.90 -26.49 -0.17
N LEU A 12 22.54 -25.35 -0.48
CA LEU A 12 22.16 -24.04 0.09
C LEU A 12 20.81 -23.55 -0.41
N ASN A 13 20.40 -23.90 -1.62
CA ASN A 13 19.09 -23.55 -2.15
C ASN A 13 17.95 -24.40 -1.58
N GLU A 14 18.23 -25.67 -1.25
CA GLU A 14 17.28 -26.57 -0.58
C GLU A 14 17.19 -26.34 0.93
N TRP A 15 18.20 -25.68 1.51
CA TRP A 15 18.22 -25.34 2.92
C TRP A 15 17.07 -24.41 3.32
N GLY A 16 16.19 -24.89 4.20
CA GLY A 16 15.00 -24.16 4.67
C GLY A 16 15.25 -23.01 5.66
N GLY A 17 16.52 -22.66 5.92
CA GLY A 17 16.92 -21.62 6.88
C GLY A 17 17.53 -20.38 6.22
N SER A 18 18.05 -19.48 7.05
CA SER A 18 18.84 -18.32 6.59
C SER A 18 20.34 -18.63 6.62
N VAL A 19 21.06 -18.21 5.58
CA VAL A 19 22.52 -18.35 5.49
C VAL A 19 23.14 -16.99 5.22
N LEU A 20 24.21 -16.68 5.97
CA LEU A 20 25.08 -15.53 5.74
C LEU A 20 26.39 -16.05 5.16
N MET A 21 26.79 -15.55 3.99
CA MET A 21 28.01 -15.96 3.31
C MET A 21 28.96 -14.77 3.14
N ILE A 22 30.23 -14.98 3.46
CA ILE A 22 31.31 -14.02 3.19
C ILE A 22 32.21 -14.66 2.14
N SER A 23 32.22 -14.09 0.93
CA SER A 23 33.02 -14.58 -0.17
C SER A 23 33.53 -13.43 -1.02
N HIS A 24 34.74 -13.58 -1.55
CA HIS A 24 35.35 -12.66 -2.51
C HIS A 24 35.01 -13.03 -3.97
N ASN A 25 34.32 -14.16 -4.21
CA ASN A 25 33.98 -14.63 -5.54
C ASN A 25 32.53 -14.30 -5.90
N LYS A 26 32.36 -13.29 -6.77
CA LYS A 26 31.06 -12.78 -7.23
C LYS A 26 30.23 -13.78 -8.02
N GLU A 27 30.88 -14.63 -8.81
CA GLU A 27 30.17 -15.65 -9.61
C GLU A 27 29.47 -16.68 -8.72
N PHE A 28 30.03 -16.95 -7.54
CA PHE A 28 29.47 -17.92 -6.60
C PHE A 28 28.27 -17.36 -5.84
N TYR A 29 28.45 -16.26 -5.10
CA TYR A 29 27.39 -15.75 -4.22
C TYR A 29 26.21 -15.13 -4.99
N SER A 30 26.40 -14.63 -6.21
CA SER A 30 25.32 -14.04 -7.01
C SER A 30 24.21 -15.04 -7.38
N SER A 31 24.55 -16.33 -7.47
CA SER A 31 23.59 -17.40 -7.80
C SER A 31 22.82 -17.92 -6.58
N VAL A 32 23.37 -17.76 -5.38
CA VAL A 32 22.84 -18.34 -4.14
C VAL A 32 22.20 -17.28 -3.24
N CYS A 33 22.82 -16.09 -3.14
CA CYS A 33 22.39 -15.03 -2.24
C CYS A 33 21.40 -14.08 -2.93
N LYS A 34 20.30 -13.77 -2.24
CA LYS A 34 19.25 -12.84 -2.72
C LYS A 34 19.54 -11.37 -2.36
N GLU A 35 20.50 -11.15 -1.47
CA GLU A 35 20.86 -9.88 -0.88
C GLU A 35 22.39 -9.82 -0.71
N GLU A 36 23.00 -8.70 -1.08
CA GLU A 36 24.44 -8.45 -1.02
C GLU A 36 24.72 -7.25 -0.11
N TRP A 37 25.68 -7.42 0.80
CA TRP A 37 26.07 -6.40 1.77
C TRP A 37 27.47 -5.90 1.43
N VAL A 38 27.54 -4.72 0.83
CA VAL A 38 28.80 -4.07 0.46
C VAL A 38 29.26 -3.22 1.63
N VAL A 39 30.40 -3.58 2.21
CA VAL A 39 31.01 -2.83 3.31
C VAL A 39 32.14 -1.97 2.74
N GLY A 40 32.02 -0.66 2.87
CA GLY A 40 33.00 0.31 2.37
C GLY A 40 32.87 1.64 3.10
N ASP A 41 33.98 2.37 3.26
CA ASP A 41 34.01 3.70 3.92
C ASP A 41 33.34 3.72 5.31
N GLY A 42 33.48 2.63 6.08
CA GLY A 42 32.87 2.47 7.40
C GLY A 42 31.33 2.38 7.37
N LYS A 43 30.72 2.21 6.20
CA LYS A 43 29.28 2.08 5.99
C LYS A 43 28.94 0.73 5.36
N VAL A 44 27.74 0.25 5.64
CA VAL A 44 27.19 -0.95 5.02
C VAL A 44 26.08 -0.53 4.07
N VAL A 45 26.24 -0.88 2.79
CA VAL A 45 25.22 -0.67 1.75
C VAL A 45 24.62 -2.03 1.41
N VAL A 46 23.32 -2.13 1.61
CA VAL A 46 22.54 -3.34 1.30
C VAL A 46 21.95 -3.23 -0.09
N GLN A 47 22.29 -4.17 -0.97
CA GLN A 47 21.80 -4.28 -2.34
C GLN A 47 20.97 -5.56 -2.50
N GLY A 48 19.85 -5.48 -3.23
CA GLY A 48 18.97 -6.62 -3.50
C GLY A 48 17.64 -6.61 -2.76
N VAL A 49 16.93 -7.75 -2.80
CA VAL A 49 15.57 -7.88 -2.26
C VAL A 49 15.60 -8.82 -1.06
N SER A 50 15.45 -8.26 0.14
CA SER A 50 15.34 -9.07 1.35
C SER A 50 14.06 -9.90 1.34
N VAL A 51 14.14 -11.17 1.77
CA VAL A 51 12.99 -12.08 1.86
C VAL A 51 11.93 -11.54 2.83
N ALA A 52 12.34 -10.77 3.85
CA ALA A 52 11.41 -10.06 4.73
C ALA A 52 10.54 -9.04 3.97
N ARG A 53 11.06 -8.45 2.88
CA ARG A 53 10.34 -7.48 2.04
C ARG A 53 9.32 -8.17 1.14
N THR A 54 9.65 -9.33 0.58
CA THR A 54 8.71 -10.12 -0.24
C THR A 54 7.59 -10.73 0.60
N MET A 55 7.88 -11.26 1.79
CA MET A 55 6.84 -11.78 2.68
C MET A 55 5.88 -10.69 3.17
N LYS A 56 6.37 -9.49 3.48
CA LYS A 56 5.51 -8.34 3.80
C LYS A 56 4.66 -7.91 2.60
N ALA A 57 5.18 -7.98 1.37
CA ALA A 57 4.42 -7.68 0.16
C ALA A 57 3.32 -8.73 -0.13
N LEU A 58 3.62 -10.01 0.05
CA LEU A 58 2.65 -11.12 -0.08
C LEU A 58 1.57 -11.09 1.00
N ALA A 59 1.93 -10.77 2.25
CA ALA A 59 0.97 -10.56 3.33
C ALA A 59 0.00 -9.39 3.03
N LYS A 60 0.47 -8.37 2.31
CA LYS A 60 -0.38 -7.28 1.83
C LYS A 60 -1.31 -7.72 0.69
N LYS A 61 -0.86 -8.65 -0.16
CA LYS A 61 -1.63 -9.19 -1.30
C LYS A 61 -2.73 -10.18 -0.90
N LYS A 62 -2.57 -10.91 0.21
CA LYS A 62 -3.62 -11.82 0.75
C LYS A 62 -4.92 -11.14 1.20
N ASN A 63 -5.01 -9.81 1.15
CA ASN A 63 -6.27 -9.08 1.34
C ASN A 63 -7.00 -8.72 0.03
N TYR A 64 -6.52 -9.19 -1.13
CA TYR A 64 -7.05 -8.80 -2.45
C TYR A 64 -7.43 -9.95 -3.39
N ASP A 65 -7.58 -11.18 -2.91
CA ASP A 65 -8.34 -12.21 -3.67
C ASP A 65 -9.80 -12.20 -3.18
N LYS A 66 -10.56 -11.23 -3.67
CA LYS A 66 -11.96 -11.50 -4.02
C LYS A 66 -11.93 -11.83 -5.50
N GLU A 67 -12.23 -13.08 -5.81
CA GLU A 67 -12.44 -13.56 -7.17
C GLU A 67 -13.32 -12.57 -7.94
N LEU A 68 -12.72 -11.91 -8.94
CA LEU A 68 -13.46 -11.21 -9.98
C LEU A 68 -13.99 -12.29 -10.92
N GLY A 69 -15.26 -12.66 -10.72
CA GLY A 69 -16.06 -13.30 -11.74
C GLY A 69 -16.29 -12.31 -12.88
N GLU A 70 -15.86 -12.71 -14.06
CA GLU A 70 -16.21 -12.41 -15.46
C GLU A 70 -17.40 -11.50 -15.87
N ASP A 71 -17.85 -10.54 -15.05
CA ASP A 71 -18.88 -9.55 -15.45
C ASP A 71 -18.29 -8.15 -15.71
N GLU A 72 -17.04 -8.09 -16.18
CA GLU A 72 -16.32 -6.86 -16.49
C GLU A 72 -16.42 -6.52 -17.99
N VAL A 73 -17.61 -6.25 -18.51
CA VAL A 73 -17.75 -5.59 -19.83
C VAL A 73 -18.95 -4.66 -19.80
N LEU A 74 -18.66 -3.34 -19.87
CA LEU A 74 -19.58 -2.24 -20.18
C LEU A 74 -20.54 -1.78 -19.08
N ASP A 75 -20.04 -1.05 -18.09
CA ASP A 75 -20.68 0.24 -17.78
C ASP A 75 -19.81 1.15 -16.91
N LYS A 76 -19.83 2.44 -17.26
CA LYS A 76 -19.14 3.58 -16.61
C LYS A 76 -17.72 3.87 -17.11
N ALA A 77 -17.64 4.09 -18.42
CA ALA A 77 -16.86 5.20 -18.95
C ALA A 77 -17.27 6.49 -18.20
N GLY A 78 -16.30 7.12 -17.53
CA GLY A 78 -16.54 8.34 -16.75
C GLY A 78 -15.28 8.76 -16.00
N GLY A 79 -14.14 8.71 -16.69
CA GLY A 79 -12.88 9.24 -16.18
C GLY A 79 -12.72 10.70 -16.57
N ASN A 80 -12.40 11.55 -15.59
CA ASN A 80 -11.66 12.78 -15.80
C ASN A 80 -10.62 12.93 -14.68
N THR A 81 -9.39 12.57 -15.02
CA THR A 81 -8.15 12.84 -14.28
C THR A 81 -7.65 14.24 -14.59
N ASN A 82 -7.16 14.95 -13.57
CA ASN A 82 -6.19 16.05 -13.71
C ASN A 82 -4.85 15.67 -13.02
N THR A 83 -3.80 16.41 -13.35
CA THR A 83 -2.35 16.10 -13.27
C THR A 83 -1.75 15.95 -11.86
N SER A 84 -2.56 15.68 -10.83
CA SER A 84 -2.12 15.31 -9.49
C SER A 84 -3.17 14.36 -8.93
N GLY A 85 -2.83 13.07 -8.90
CA GLY A 85 -3.76 11.94 -8.80
C GLY A 85 -4.45 11.72 -7.46
N ASP A 86 -5.00 12.77 -6.83
CA ASP A 86 -5.75 12.65 -5.60
C ASP A 86 -7.21 12.28 -5.88
N LYS A 87 -7.48 10.98 -5.74
CA LYS A 87 -8.82 10.40 -5.86
C LYS A 87 -9.63 10.71 -4.59
N TYR A 88 -10.32 11.84 -4.54
CA TYR A 88 -11.40 12.03 -3.57
C TYR A 88 -12.63 11.24 -4.02
N LYS A 89 -12.59 9.91 -3.78
CA LYS A 89 -13.78 9.05 -3.89
C LYS A 89 -14.58 9.17 -2.60
N ASP A 90 -15.81 9.69 -2.72
CA ASP A 90 -16.92 9.62 -1.77
C ASP A 90 -16.55 9.25 -0.33
N ALA A 91 -16.35 10.25 0.54
CA ALA A 91 -16.25 10.14 2.01
C ALA A 91 -15.61 8.86 2.58
N LYS A 92 -14.53 8.36 1.95
CA LYS A 92 -13.71 7.29 2.53
C LYS A 92 -12.62 7.85 3.43
N GLN A 93 -12.43 9.17 3.43
CA GLN A 93 -11.44 9.86 4.22
C GLN A 93 -12.09 11.05 4.94
N ASN A 94 -11.63 11.34 6.15
CA ASN A 94 -11.98 12.55 6.89
C ASN A 94 -11.23 13.78 6.32
N PHE A 95 -11.52 14.96 6.86
CA PHE A 95 -10.87 16.22 6.47
C PHE A 95 -9.34 16.19 6.57
N TRP A 96 -8.78 15.35 7.43
CA TRP A 96 -7.33 15.20 7.66
C TRP A 96 -6.68 14.10 6.80
N GLY A 97 -7.41 13.51 5.86
CA GLY A 97 -6.91 12.46 4.95
C GLY A 97 -6.80 11.06 5.59
N GLN A 98 -7.34 10.87 6.79
CA GLN A 98 -7.41 9.56 7.44
C GLN A 98 -8.62 8.78 6.93
N SER A 99 -8.44 7.48 6.71
CA SER A 99 -9.54 6.61 6.28
C SER A 99 -10.62 6.47 7.36
N LEU A 100 -11.88 6.63 6.96
CA LEU A 100 -13.04 6.43 7.83
C LEU A 100 -13.34 4.94 8.03
N ALA A 101 -13.83 4.58 9.22
CA ALA A 101 -14.28 3.22 9.51
C ALA A 101 -15.56 2.88 8.73
N LYS A 102 -15.80 1.60 8.45
CA LYS A 102 -17.01 1.13 7.72
C LYS A 102 -18.32 1.65 8.33
N LYS A 103 -18.36 1.82 9.66
CA LYS A 103 -19.52 2.36 10.40
C LYS A 103 -19.76 3.85 10.09
N GLU A 104 -18.69 4.63 9.97
CA GLU A 104 -18.74 6.08 9.70
C GLU A 104 -19.16 6.34 8.26
N VAL A 105 -18.62 5.57 7.31
CA VAL A 105 -19.05 5.60 5.90
C VAL A 105 -20.56 5.33 5.76
N ARG A 106 -21.07 4.29 6.45
CA ARG A 106 -22.52 3.98 6.45
C ARG A 106 -23.35 5.09 7.09
N ASN A 107 -22.83 5.74 8.13
CA ASN A 107 -23.52 6.85 8.78
C ASN A 107 -23.52 8.11 7.89
N TYR A 108 -22.44 8.34 7.14
CA TYR A 108 -22.34 9.43 6.17
C TYR A 108 -23.35 9.26 5.05
N GLU A 109 -23.49 8.06 4.48
CA GLU A 109 -24.51 7.77 3.45
C GLU A 109 -25.95 8.01 3.97
N LYS A 110 -26.22 7.64 5.23
CA LYS A 110 -27.51 7.94 5.88
C LYS A 110 -27.73 9.44 6.07
N ALA A 111 -26.70 10.18 6.46
CA ALA A 111 -26.77 11.64 6.62
C ALA A 111 -26.94 12.35 5.26
N LYS A 112 -26.24 11.89 4.21
CA LYS A 112 -26.38 12.34 2.82
C LYS A 112 -27.80 12.12 2.31
N LYS A 113 -28.40 10.94 2.55
CA LYS A 113 -29.80 10.64 2.19
C LYS A 113 -30.80 11.54 2.93
N LYS A 114 -30.48 11.92 4.16
CA LYS A 114 -31.30 12.83 4.99
C LYS A 114 -30.99 14.32 4.76
N ARG A 115 -30.03 14.65 3.89
CA ARG A 115 -29.51 16.01 3.67
C ARG A 115 -29.09 16.71 4.98
N ASP A 116 -28.62 15.95 5.96
CA ASP A 116 -28.18 16.44 7.26
C ASP A 116 -26.71 16.88 7.17
N VAL A 117 -26.49 18.15 6.82
CA VAL A 117 -25.16 18.72 6.58
C VAL A 117 -24.31 18.75 7.86
N LYS A 118 -24.92 19.07 9.00
CA LYS A 118 -24.24 19.11 10.30
C LYS A 118 -23.62 17.77 10.65
N ARG A 119 -24.39 16.69 10.50
CA ARG A 119 -23.93 15.34 10.79
C ARG A 119 -22.90 14.83 9.78
N MET A 120 -22.99 15.25 8.53
CA MET A 120 -21.95 14.97 7.52
C MET A 120 -20.61 15.63 7.89
N ARG A 121 -20.63 16.88 8.36
CA ARG A 121 -19.42 17.60 8.82
C ARG A 121 -18.78 16.96 10.04
N GLU A 122 -19.60 16.52 10.99
CA GLU A 122 -19.16 15.83 12.20
C GLU A 122 -18.45 14.51 11.87
N ILE A 123 -19.05 13.68 11.01
CA ILE A 123 -18.47 12.40 10.58
C ILE A 123 -17.15 12.60 9.84
N LEU A 124 -17.04 13.65 9.04
CA LEU A 124 -15.83 14.00 8.31
C LEU A 124 -14.83 14.82 9.14
N GLN A 125 -15.14 15.10 10.42
CA GLN A 125 -14.31 15.87 11.35
C GLN A 125 -13.87 17.24 10.78
N ILE A 126 -14.76 17.91 10.04
CA ILE A 126 -14.48 19.21 9.43
C ILE A 126 -14.55 20.29 10.53
N PRO A 127 -13.46 21.04 10.80
CA PRO A 127 -13.48 22.13 11.75
C PRO A 127 -14.48 23.24 11.38
N ILE A 128 -14.99 23.95 12.38
CA ILE A 128 -15.86 25.13 12.16
C ILE A 128 -15.06 26.21 11.43
N GLY A 129 -15.64 26.79 10.37
CA GLY A 129 -15.00 27.79 9.52
C GLY A 129 -14.09 27.22 8.42
N LYS A 130 -14.04 25.89 8.25
CA LYS A 130 -13.32 25.24 7.15
C LYS A 130 -14.29 24.55 6.22
N ILE A 131 -13.97 24.59 4.93
CA ILE A 131 -14.72 23.95 3.84
C ILE A 131 -13.93 22.71 3.42
N MET A 132 -14.63 21.58 3.21
CA MET A 132 -13.99 20.38 2.70
C MET A 132 -13.70 20.55 1.20
N PRO A 133 -12.44 20.39 0.76
CA PRO A 133 -12.11 20.40 -0.67
C PRO A 133 -12.93 19.34 -1.41
N GLY A 134 -13.60 19.73 -2.50
CA GLY A 134 -14.44 18.83 -3.31
C GLY A 134 -15.84 18.54 -2.74
N HIS A 135 -16.16 19.04 -1.54
CA HIS A 135 -17.50 18.97 -0.94
C HIS A 135 -17.92 20.35 -0.41
N GLU A 136 -17.94 21.33 -1.30
CA GLU A 136 -18.32 22.73 -1.00
C GLU A 136 -19.77 22.85 -0.50
N GLU A 137 -20.64 21.91 -0.88
CA GLU A 137 -22.03 21.82 -0.40
C GLU A 137 -22.14 21.61 1.12
N LEU A 138 -21.07 21.17 1.80
CA LEU A 138 -21.05 21.06 3.26
C LEU A 138 -20.89 22.43 3.95
N GLY A 139 -20.55 23.49 3.22
CA GLY A 139 -20.37 24.85 3.72
C GLY A 139 -19.13 25.03 4.60
N ASP A 140 -19.10 26.10 5.41
CA ASP A 140 -18.07 26.35 6.43
C ASP A 140 -18.57 26.08 7.86
N GLY A 141 -19.86 25.74 8.03
CA GLY A 141 -20.47 25.42 9.32
C GLY A 141 -20.52 26.60 10.29
N LYS A 142 -20.26 27.83 9.82
CA LYS A 142 -20.48 29.07 10.58
C LYS A 142 -21.85 29.69 10.29
N SER A 143 -22.48 29.28 9.18
CA SER A 143 -23.75 29.80 8.70
C SER A 143 -24.97 28.94 9.07
N GLU A 144 -24.96 28.28 10.24
CA GLU A 144 -26.20 27.78 10.87
C GLU A 144 -26.87 28.87 11.68
#